data_AF-A0A2T6B9A5-F1
#
_entry.id   AF-A0A2T6B9A5-F1
#
_cell.length_a   1.000
_cell.length_b   1.000
_cell.length_c   1.000
_cell.angle_alpha   90.00
_cell.angle_beta   90.00
_cell.angle_gamma   90.00
#
_symmetry.space_group_name_H-M   'P 1'
#
loop_
_entity.id
_entity.type
_entity.pdbx_description
1 polymer ?
#
loop_
_entity_poly.entity_id
_entity_poly.type
_entity_poly.pdbx_seq_one_letter_code
_entity_poly.pdbx_strand_id
1 'polypeptide(L)'
;MTQTALSPRAQYFDKIRTTSRIGIGMENPAYATQGVLEALGDRPDDEVLPLLLLMFWMFDEWDPRVDRGDHDMGMIRFREVEVYFKIDQISEENVKVTFFLLHEF
;
A
#
# COMPACT_ATOMS: atom_id res chain seq x y z
N MET A 1 -27.52 6.89 -6.96
CA MET A 1 -26.61 5.73 -6.86
C MET A 1 -26.37 5.51 -5.38
N THR A 2 -26.78 4.36 -4.83
CA THR A 2 -26.60 4.07 -3.41
C THR A 2 -25.13 3.73 -3.20
N GLN A 3 -24.39 4.60 -2.51
CA GLN A 3 -23.02 4.32 -2.13
C GLN A 3 -23.06 3.17 -1.11
N THR A 4 -22.60 1.99 -1.50
CA THR A 4 -22.52 0.84 -0.59
C THR A 4 -21.59 1.24 0.56
N ALA A 5 -22.05 1.07 1.80
CA ALA A 5 -21.21 1.36 2.97
C ALA A 5 -19.95 0.47 2.95
N LEU A 6 -18.79 1.06 3.22
CA LEU A 6 -17.53 0.34 3.31
C LEU A 6 -17.59 -0.75 4.39
N SER A 7 -16.92 -1.87 4.16
CA SER A 7 -16.79 -2.91 5.18
C SER A 7 -16.07 -2.35 6.43
N PRO A 8 -16.31 -2.88 7.63
CA PRO A 8 -15.57 -2.46 8.82
C PRO A 8 -14.05 -2.60 8.66
N ARG A 9 -13.61 -3.57 7.85
CA ARG A 9 -12.20 -3.80 7.51
C ARG A 9 -11.66 -2.69 6.61
N ALA A 10 -12.42 -2.30 5.58
CA ALA A 10 -12.06 -1.17 4.73
C ALA A 10 -11.97 0.14 5.51
N GLN A 11 -12.94 0.41 6.40
CA GLN A 11 -12.91 1.59 7.26
C GLN A 11 -11.69 1.60 8.20
N TYR A 12 -11.30 0.44 8.73
CA TYR A 12 -10.11 0.30 9.57
C TYR A 12 -8.84 0.59 8.77
N PHE A 13 -8.65 0.01 7.58
CA PHE A 13 -7.44 0.23 6.79
C PHE A 13 -7.34 1.63 6.23
N ASP A 14 -8.45 2.25 5.81
CA ASP A 14 -8.46 3.67 5.43
C ASP A 14 -8.07 4.57 6.61
N LYS A 15 -8.55 4.27 7.83
CA LYS A 15 -8.16 4.98 9.04
C LYS A 15 -6.67 4.82 9.33
N ILE A 16 -6.16 3.59 9.32
CA ILE A 16 -4.74 3.32 9.60
C ILE A 16 -3.84 4.02 8.57
N ARG A 17 -4.18 3.93 7.28
CA ARG A 17 -3.42 4.59 6.20
C ARG A 17 -3.34 6.10 6.37
N THR A 18 -4.41 6.74 6.84
CA THR A 18 -4.50 8.20 6.97
C THR A 18 -4.01 8.75 8.31
N THR A 19 -3.94 7.93 9.36
CA THR A 19 -3.66 8.41 10.73
C THR A 19 -2.44 7.79 11.40
N SER A 20 -1.98 6.62 10.94
CA SER A 20 -0.87 5.91 11.59
C SER A 20 0.49 6.30 11.03
N ARG A 21 1.51 6.15 11.88
CA ARG A 21 2.92 6.27 11.48
C ARG A 21 3.36 4.99 10.79
N ILE A 22 3.39 5.02 9.46
CA ILE A 22 3.82 3.91 8.61
C ILE A 22 5.17 4.25 8.00
N GLY A 23 6.15 3.34 8.07
CA GLY A 23 7.47 3.58 7.50
C GLY A 23 8.55 2.58 7.91
N ILE A 24 9.79 2.81 7.46
CA ILE A 24 10.94 1.95 7.76
C ILE A 24 11.28 2.04 9.26
N GLY A 25 11.40 0.89 9.91
CA GLY A 25 11.75 0.82 11.35
C GLY A 25 10.69 1.39 12.30
N MET A 26 9.47 1.64 11.80
CA MET A 26 8.34 2.11 12.59
C MET A 26 7.52 0.95 13.13
N GLU A 27 6.61 1.27 14.07
CA GLU A 27 5.66 0.33 14.65
C GLU A 27 4.73 -0.30 13.60
N ASN A 28 4.32 0.49 12.61
CA ASN A 28 3.65 -0.01 11.40
C ASN A 28 4.68 -0.05 10.26
N PRO A 29 5.36 -1.18 10.04
CA PRO A 29 6.47 -1.21 9.12
C PRO A 29 5.99 -1.17 7.66
N ALA A 30 6.80 -0.56 6.81
CA ALA A 30 6.63 -0.60 5.35
C ALA A 30 7.87 -1.16 4.67
N TYR A 31 7.66 -1.97 3.62
CA TYR A 31 8.71 -2.63 2.86
C TYR A 31 8.40 -2.56 1.36
N ALA A 32 9.43 -2.43 0.54
CA ALA A 32 9.36 -2.72 -0.90
C ALA A 32 10.14 -4.02 -1.17
N THR A 33 9.60 -4.88 -2.03
CA THR A 33 10.32 -6.07 -2.50
C THR A 33 11.52 -5.66 -3.36
N GLN A 34 12.47 -6.59 -3.52
CA GLN A 34 13.62 -6.36 -4.40
C GLN A 34 13.17 -6.08 -5.85
N GLY A 35 12.15 -6.75 -6.37
CA GLY A 35 11.64 -6.49 -7.71
C GLY A 35 11.12 -5.06 -7.88
N VAL A 36 10.45 -4.49 -6.87
CA VAL A 36 10.04 -3.08 -6.90
C VAL A 36 11.26 -2.15 -6.91
N LEU A 37 12.28 -2.41 -6.09
CA LEU A 37 13.50 -1.59 -6.08
C LEU A 37 14.22 -1.64 -7.43
N GLU A 38 14.35 -2.83 -8.02
CA GLU A 38 14.97 -3.04 -9.33
C GLU A 38 14.17 -2.40 -10.48
N ALA A 39 12.83 -2.51 -10.46
CA ALA A 39 11.97 -1.93 -11.48
C ALA A 39 11.92 -0.41 -11.43
N LEU A 40 12.15 0.18 -10.24
CA LEU A 40 12.19 1.63 -10.05
C LEU A 40 13.61 2.21 -10.21
N GLY A 41 14.65 1.36 -10.12
CA GLY A 41 15.82 1.21 -11.00
C GLY A 41 16.81 2.37 -11.21
N ASP A 42 16.40 3.61 -11.03
CA ASP A 42 17.23 4.82 -11.27
C ASP A 42 17.49 5.62 -10.00
N ARG A 43 16.93 5.21 -8.86
CA ARG A 43 17.01 5.92 -7.58
C ARG A 43 17.68 5.05 -6.53
N PRO A 44 18.43 5.65 -5.59
CA PRO A 44 18.95 4.90 -4.46
C PRO A 44 17.77 4.36 -3.61
N ASP A 45 17.98 3.20 -2.98
CA ASP A 45 16.94 2.45 -2.24
C ASP A 45 16.23 3.30 -1.17
N ASP A 46 16.93 4.30 -0.63
CA ASP A 46 16.46 5.25 0.37
C ASP A 46 15.48 6.31 -0.17
N GLU A 47 15.34 6.46 -1.49
CA GLU A 47 14.38 7.38 -2.12
C GLU A 47 13.10 6.69 -2.62
N VAL A 48 13.17 5.40 -2.96
CA VAL A 48 12.03 4.67 -3.55
C VAL A 48 10.90 4.51 -2.54
N LEU A 49 11.21 4.01 -1.33
CA LEU A 49 10.19 3.71 -0.34
C LEU A 49 9.47 4.97 0.20
N PRO A 50 10.14 6.11 0.49
CA PRO A 50 9.44 7.35 0.81
C PRO A 50 8.46 7.81 -0.26
N LEU A 51 8.78 7.63 -1.54
CA LEU A 51 7.91 8.01 -2.65
C LEU A 51 6.68 7.09 -2.74
N LEU A 52 6.87 5.78 -2.59
CA LEU A 52 5.77 4.81 -2.54
C LEU A 52 4.85 5.07 -1.33
N LEU A 53 5.42 5.43 -0.18
CA LEU A 53 4.66 5.81 1.01
C LEU A 53 3.84 7.08 0.79
N LEU A 54 4.41 8.10 0.14
CA LEU A 54 3.67 9.30 -0.24
C LEU A 54 2.48 8.97 -1.15
N MET A 55 2.70 8.15 -2.17
CA MET A 55 1.63 7.73 -3.10
C MET A 55 0.57 6.89 -2.37
N PHE A 56 0.97 6.00 -1.47
CA PHE A 56 0.08 5.21 -0.63
C PHE A 56 -0.79 6.09 0.29
N TRP A 57 -0.23 7.13 0.90
CA TRP A 57 -1.01 8.06 1.73
C TRP A 57 -2.01 8.88 0.91
N MET A 58 -1.69 9.22 -0.34
CA MET A 58 -2.59 9.97 -1.23
C MET A 58 -3.58 9.07 -1.98
N PHE A 59 -3.43 7.75 -1.91
CA PHE A 59 -4.22 6.80 -2.68
C PHE A 59 -5.72 6.84 -2.32
N ASP A 60 -6.58 6.91 -3.34
CA ASP A 60 -8.05 6.84 -3.20
C ASP A 60 -8.73 6.00 -4.31
N GLU A 61 -7.97 5.52 -5.30
CA GLU A 61 -8.48 4.81 -6.47
C GLU A 61 -8.52 3.27 -6.27
N TRP A 62 -9.49 2.78 -5.50
CA TRP A 62 -9.68 1.34 -5.28
C TRP A 62 -10.28 0.63 -6.51
N ASP A 63 -9.47 -0.18 -7.20
CA ASP A 63 -9.92 -1.00 -8.34
C ASP A 63 -10.52 -2.33 -7.85
N PRO A 64 -11.78 -2.66 -8.19
CA PRO A 64 -12.45 -3.91 -7.77
C PRO A 64 -11.75 -5.21 -8.23
N ARG A 65 -10.84 -5.13 -9.21
CA ARG A 65 -10.02 -6.26 -9.67
C ARG A 65 -8.86 -6.54 -8.74
N VAL A 66 -8.43 -5.54 -7.98
CA VAL A 66 -7.31 -5.61 -7.02
C VAL A 66 -7.87 -5.73 -5.61
N ASP A 67 -8.82 -4.87 -5.26
CA ASP A 67 -9.48 -4.84 -3.95
C ASP A 67 -10.92 -5.31 -4.05
N ARG A 68 -11.35 -6.28 -3.22
CA ARG A 68 -12.74 -6.76 -3.25
C ARG A 68 -13.68 -6.00 -2.30
N GLY A 69 -13.29 -4.80 -1.88
CA GLY A 69 -14.05 -3.95 -0.96
C GLY A 69 -13.55 -3.98 0.49
N ASP A 70 -12.37 -4.54 0.74
CA ASP A 70 -11.75 -4.59 2.08
C ASP A 70 -10.63 -3.54 2.26
N HIS A 71 -10.26 -2.83 1.19
CA HIS A 71 -9.21 -1.82 1.13
C HIS A 71 -7.87 -2.32 1.70
N ASP A 72 -7.55 -3.60 1.48
CA ASP A 72 -6.34 -4.22 1.99
C ASP A 72 -5.30 -4.50 0.91
N MET A 73 -5.65 -4.26 -0.35
CA MET A 73 -4.73 -4.29 -1.48
C MET A 73 -5.05 -3.18 -2.47
N GLY A 74 -4.03 -2.54 -3.04
CA GLY A 74 -4.21 -1.51 -4.06
C GLY A 74 -3.06 -1.49 -5.05
N MET A 75 -3.19 -0.65 -6.07
CA MET A 75 -2.21 -0.55 -7.15
C MET A 75 -1.89 0.91 -7.41
N ILE A 76 -0.62 1.25 -7.30
CA ILE A 76 -0.07 2.56 -7.59
C ILE A 76 0.69 2.48 -8.92
N ARG A 77 0.42 3.42 -9.82
CA ARG A 77 1.14 3.50 -11.09
C ARG A 77 2.29 4.48 -10.99
N PHE A 78 3.52 4.00 -11.15
CA PHE A 78 4.72 4.82 -11.21
C PHE A 78 5.35 4.72 -12.60
N ARG A 79 5.20 5.79 -13.40
CA ARG A 79 5.56 5.78 -14.84
C ARG A 79 4.85 4.62 -15.56
N GLU A 80 5.62 3.64 -16.05
CA GLU A 80 5.13 2.45 -16.75
C GLU A 80 5.06 1.22 -15.84
N VAL A 81 5.42 1.35 -14.56
CA VAL A 81 5.43 0.26 -13.58
C VAL A 81 4.16 0.32 -12.72
N GLU A 82 3.44 -0.79 -12.64
CA GLU A 82 2.33 -0.98 -11.71
C GLU A 82 2.86 -1.64 -10.44
N VAL A 83 2.93 -0.85 -9.36
CA VAL A 83 3.38 -1.29 -8.04
C VAL A 83 2.15 -1.55 -7.20
N TYR A 84 2.00 -2.79 -6.73
CA TYR A 84 0.93 -3.17 -5.84
C TYR A 84 1.35 -2.93 -4.40
N PHE A 85 0.39 -2.62 -3.55
CA PHE A 85 0.61 -2.62 -2.10
C PHE A 85 -0.41 -3.51 -1.42
N LYS A 86 0.00 -4.14 -0.33
CA LYS A 86 -0.87 -4.90 0.57
C LYS A 86 -0.72 -4.38 2.00
N ILE A 87 -1.84 -4.26 2.69
CA ILE A 87 -1.93 -3.93 4.11
C ILE A 87 -2.27 -5.22 4.87
N ASP A 88 -1.26 -5.81 5.52
CA ASP A 88 -1.46 -6.96 6.40
C ASP A 88 -1.67 -6.47 7.84
N GLN A 89 -2.73 -6.94 8.50
CA GLN A 89 -2.90 -6.72 9.94
C GLN A 89 -1.95 -7.63 10.72
N ILE A 90 -1.12 -7.06 11.61
CA ILE A 90 -0.18 -7.80 12.46
C ILE A 90 -0.72 -7.93 13.89
N SER A 91 -1.43 -6.91 14.37
CA SER A 91 -2.06 -6.87 15.68
C SER A 91 -3.40 -6.12 15.60
N GLU A 92 -4.09 -5.92 16.71
CA GLU A 92 -5.31 -5.10 16.75
C GLU A 92 -5.03 -3.64 16.35
N GLU A 93 -3.84 -3.13 16.68
CA GLU A 93 -3.48 -1.72 16.51
C GLU A 93 -2.46 -1.48 15.39
N ASN A 94 -1.83 -2.55 14.85
CA ASN A 94 -0.73 -2.42 13.92
C ASN A 94 -0.92 -3.17 12.59
N VAL A 95 -0.37 -2.57 11.55
CA VAL A 95 -0.32 -3.13 10.20
C VAL A 95 1.10 -3.13 9.65
N LYS A 96 1.31 -3.98 8.65
CA LYS A 96 2.47 -3.94 7.76
C LYS A 96 2.00 -3.57 6.36
N VAL A 97 2.71 -2.66 5.71
CA VAL A 97 2.52 -2.37 4.29
C VAL A 97 3.64 -3.01 3.49
N THR A 98 3.30 -3.75 2.44
CA THR A 98 4.29 -4.36 1.53
C THR A 98 4.00 -3.89 0.11
N PHE A 99 4.97 -3.26 -0.54
CA PHE A 99 4.95 -2.90 -1.95
C PHE A 99 5.63 -4.00 -2.77
N PHE A 100 4.99 -4.46 -3.84
CA PHE A 100 5.45 -5.59 -4.66
C PHE A 100 5.00 -5.45 -6.11
N LEU A 101 5.58 -6.26 -6.99
CA LEU A 101 5.11 -6.45 -8.37
C LEU A 101 4.26 -7.72 -8.46
N LEU A 102 3.16 -7.70 -9.23
CA LEU A 102 2.20 -8.82 -9.24
C LEU A 102 2.82 -10.17 -9.66
N HIS A 103 3.92 -10.17 -10.43
CA HIS A 103 4.62 -11.39 -10.83
C HIS A 103 5.44 -12.02 -9.70
N GLU A 104 5.50 -11.41 -8.52
CA GLU A 104 6.19 -11.92 -7.33
C GLU A 104 5.27 -12.72 -6.39
N PHE A 105 3.96 -12.80 -6.68
CA PHE A 105 2.94 -13.51 -5.88
C PHE A 105 2.27 -14.67 -6.63
#